data_AF-X1U3C9-F1
#
_entry.id   AF-X1U3C9-F1
#
_cell.length_a   1.000
_cell.length_b   1.000
_cell.length_c   1.000
_cell.angle_alpha   90.00
_cell.angle_beta   90.00
_cell.angle_gamma   90.00
#
_symmetry.space_group_name_H-M   'P 1'
#
loop_
_entity.id
_entity.type
_entity.pdbx_description
1 polymer ?
#
loop_
_entity_poly.entity_id
_entity_poly.type
_entity_poly.pdbx_seq_one_letter_code
_entity_poly.pdbx_strand_id
1 'polypeptide(L)'
;MPDEPETIEYKGDQVFRIGHCQVTVKRDAEGKAHFEGDCLNKEARDELAAIFEQEAVLRINPKVILEDIAAEPKPDTRLNPTES
;
A
#
# COMPACT_ATOMS: atom_id res chain seq x y z
N MET A 1 13.68 -9.08 7.49
CA MET A 1 12.94 -7.82 7.29
C MET A 1 11.54 -8.12 7.74
N PRO A 2 10.95 -7.46 8.75
CA PRO A 2 9.58 -7.79 9.14
C PRO A 2 8.67 -7.39 7.99
N ASP A 3 7.92 -8.37 7.52
CA ASP A 3 7.02 -8.37 6.37
C ASP A 3 6.07 -7.17 6.38
N GLU A 4 5.79 -6.64 5.18
CA GLU A 4 4.88 -5.52 4.94
C GLU A 4 3.55 -5.71 5.69
N PRO A 5 2.86 -4.64 6.15
CA PRO A 5 1.56 -4.80 6.78
C PRO A 5 0.60 -5.41 5.74
N GLU A 6 0.31 -6.70 5.90
CA GLU A 6 -0.56 -7.46 5.01
C GLU A 6 -1.98 -6.89 5.12
N THR A 7 -2.33 -5.97 4.23
CA THR A 7 -3.72 -5.80 3.83
C THR A 7 -4.14 -7.15 3.24
N ILE A 8 -4.97 -7.89 3.97
CA ILE A 8 -5.42 -9.22 3.53
C ILE A 8 -6.56 -9.01 2.56
N GLU A 9 -6.40 -9.49 1.32
CA GLU A 9 -7.53 -9.63 0.40
C GLU A 9 -8.41 -10.78 0.90
N TYR A 10 -9.64 -10.46 1.29
CA TYR A 10 -10.62 -11.44 1.71
C TYR A 10 -11.88 -11.31 0.85
N LYS A 11 -12.18 -12.37 0.07
CA LYS A 11 -13.37 -12.44 -0.81
C LYS A 11 -13.46 -11.30 -1.84
N GLY A 12 -12.32 -10.78 -2.29
CA GLY A 12 -12.24 -9.68 -3.26
C GLY A 12 -12.30 -8.28 -2.64
N ASP A 13 -12.40 -8.18 -1.31
CA ASP A 13 -12.37 -6.91 -0.60
C ASP A 13 -11.05 -6.73 0.15
N GLN A 14 -10.59 -5.48 0.25
CA GLN A 14 -9.45 -5.11 1.08
C GLN A 14 -9.91 -4.99 2.53
N VAL A 15 -9.30 -5.80 3.40
CA VAL A 15 -9.63 -5.84 4.83
C VAL A 15 -8.42 -5.43 5.66
N PHE A 16 -8.65 -4.56 6.64
CA PHE A 16 -7.65 -4.16 7.62
C PHE A 16 -8.29 -4.04 9.02
N ARG A 17 -7.47 -4.05 10.07
CA ARG A 17 -7.93 -3.91 11.45
C ARG A 17 -7.53 -2.55 12.04
N ILE A 18 -8.47 -1.91 12.73
CA ILE A 18 -8.24 -0.74 13.58
C ILE A 18 -8.78 -1.08 14.97
N GLY A 19 -7.90 -1.15 15.96
CA GLY A 19 -8.27 -1.55 17.32
C GLY A 19 -9.00 -2.91 17.33
N HIS A 20 -10.23 -2.92 17.87
CA HIS A 20 -11.10 -4.10 17.93
C HIS A 20 -12.16 -4.15 16.81
N CYS A 21 -11.95 -3.41 15.73
CA CYS A 21 -12.82 -3.39 14.55
C CYS A 21 -12.11 -3.95 13.32
N GLN A 22 -12.83 -4.78 12.56
CA GLN A 22 -12.45 -5.18 11.22
C GLN A 22 -13.09 -4.21 10.22
N VAL A 23 -12.26 -3.52 9.45
CA VAL A 23 -12.70 -2.55 8.44
C VAL A 23 -12.53 -3.15 7.05
N THR A 24 -13.58 -3.08 6.25
CA THR A 24 -13.63 -3.58 4.88
C THR A 24 -13.87 -2.43 3.92
N VAL A 25 -13.14 -2.40 2.81
CA VAL A 25 -13.42 -1.46 1.71
C VAL A 25 -14.50 -2.06 0.82
N LYS A 26 -15.66 -1.41 0.75
CA LYS A 26 -16.77 -1.79 -0.14
C LYS A 26 -16.94 -0.76 -1.24
N ARG A 27 -17.56 -1.18 -2.35
CA ARG A 27 -17.96 -0.29 -3.44
C ARG A 27 -19.47 -0.33 -3.60
N ASP A 28 -20.08 0.84 -3.77
CA ASP A 28 -21.50 0.94 -4.10
C ASP A 28 -21.78 0.64 -5.58
N ALA A 29 -23.05 0.68 -5.97
CA ALA A 29 -23.47 0.45 -7.36
C ALA A 29 -22.99 1.54 -8.34
N GLU A 30 -22.56 2.70 -7.83
CA GLU A 30 -21.96 3.79 -8.61
C GLU A 30 -20.42 3.67 -8.69
N GLY A 31 -19.84 2.70 -7.99
CA GLY A 31 -18.39 2.44 -7.92
C GLY A 31 -17.63 3.27 -6.89
N LYS A 32 -18.30 4.09 -6.08
CA LYS A 32 -17.66 4.86 -4.99
C LYS A 32 -17.26 3.90 -3.87
N ALA A 33 -16.06 4.11 -3.32
CA ALA A 33 -15.55 3.28 -2.23
C ALA A 33 -15.92 3.89 -0.88
N HIS A 34 -16.35 3.05 0.06
CA HIS A 34 -16.59 3.42 1.45
C HIS A 34 -16.05 2.34 2.40
N PHE A 35 -15.82 2.73 3.66
CA PHE A 35 -15.34 1.82 4.69
C PHE A 35 -16.52 1.31 5.52
N GLU A 36 -16.61 -0.01 5.71
CA GLU A 36 -17.55 -0.65 6.63
C GLU A 36 -16.79 -1.31 7.77
N GLY A 37 -17.14 -0.97 9.01
CA GLY A 37 -16.50 -1.49 10.22
C GLY A 37 -17.41 -2.46 10.97
N ASP A 38 -16.93 -3.68 11.19
CA ASP A 38 -17.53 -4.64 12.13
C ASP A 38 -16.69 -4.66 13.43
N CYS A 39 -17.30 -4.26 14.55
CA CYS A 39 -16.62 -4.01 15.82
C CYS A 39 -17.11 -4.98 16.89
N LEU A 40 -16.18 -5.45 17.74
CA LEU A 40 -16.48 -6.43 18.78
C LEU A 40 -17.53 -5.95 19.80
N ASN A 41 -17.53 -4.67 20.15
CA ASN A 41 -18.44 -4.10 21.15
C ASN A 41 -18.66 -2.58 20.93
N LYS A 42 -19.52 -1.97 21.75
CA LYS A 42 -19.86 -0.54 21.69
C LYS A 42 -18.65 0.36 21.87
N GLU A 43 -17.78 0.05 22.82
CA GLU A 43 -16.60 0.84 23.15
C GLU A 43 -15.64 0.90 21.95
N ALA A 44 -15.34 -0.24 21.34
CA ALA A 44 -14.53 -0.32 20.12
C ALA A 44 -15.11 0.48 18.95
N ARG A 45 -16.44 0.48 18.79
CA ARG A 45 -17.11 1.27 17.76
C ARG A 45 -16.98 2.76 18.02
N ASP A 46 -17.16 3.19 19.27
CA ASP A 46 -17.08 4.60 19.64
C ASP A 46 -15.62 5.11 19.51
N GLU A 47 -14.63 4.27 19.82
CA GLU A 47 -13.21 4.56 19.53
C GLU A 47 -12.95 4.71 18.02
N LEU A 48 -13.46 3.79 17.19
CA LEU A 48 -13.31 3.88 15.74
C LEU A 48 -13.96 5.16 15.20
N ALA A 49 -15.16 5.51 15.67
CA ALA A 49 -15.84 6.74 15.29
C ALA A 49 -15.00 7.97 15.68
N ALA A 50 -14.45 8.00 16.90
CA ALA A 50 -13.61 9.10 17.37
C ALA A 50 -12.35 9.28 16.50
N ILE A 51 -11.74 8.21 16.00
CA ILE A 51 -10.59 8.27 15.08
C ILE A 51 -10.97 9.02 13.79
N PHE A 52 -12.15 8.73 13.22
CA PHE A 52 -12.62 9.38 11.99
C PHE A 52 -13.14 10.81 12.22
N GLU A 53 -13.73 11.10 13.38
CA GLU A 53 -14.23 12.44 13.74
C GLU A 53 -13.13 13.43 14.09
N GLN A 54 -12.05 12.98 14.74
CA GLN A 54 -10.94 13.84 15.16
C GLN A 54 -10.02 14.17 13.98
N GLU A 55 -9.15 13.24 13.59
CA GLU A 55 -8.22 13.47 12.49
C GLU A 55 -7.66 12.14 11.97
N ALA A 56 -8.34 11.52 11.00
CA ALA A 56 -7.79 10.39 10.26
C ALA A 56 -6.84 10.91 9.16
N VAL A 57 -5.54 10.96 9.45
CA VAL A 57 -4.53 11.43 8.47
C VAL A 57 -4.16 10.30 7.51
N LEU A 58 -4.67 10.35 6.28
CA LEU A 58 -4.26 9.45 5.20
C LEU A 58 -2.97 9.96 4.55
N ARG A 59 -1.84 9.26 4.77
CA ARG A 59 -0.56 9.53 4.08
C ARG A 59 -0.32 8.50 2.99
N ILE A 60 -0.33 8.94 1.74
CA ILE A 60 -0.03 8.08 0.59
C ILE A 60 1.43 8.33 0.19
N ASN A 61 2.29 7.36 0.47
CA ASN A 61 3.67 7.39 -0.02
C ASN A 61 3.76 6.57 -1.32
N PRO A 62 3.98 7.20 -2.48
CA PRO A 62 4.17 6.44 -3.71
C PRO A 62 5.44 5.59 -3.59
N LYS A 63 5.32 4.29 -3.87
CA LYS A 63 6.49 3.43 -4.05
C LYS A 63 7.17 3.85 -5.36
N VAL A 64 8.20 4.69 -5.28
CA VAL A 64 9.05 4.99 -6.44
C VAL A 64 9.99 3.81 -6.62
N ILE A 65 9.71 2.94 -7.59
CA ILE A 65 10.67 1.94 -8.05
C ILE A 65 11.59 2.68 -9.01
N LEU A 66 12.76 3.10 -8.52
CA LEU A 66 13.84 3.56 -9.39
C LEU A 66 14.40 2.31 -10.06
N GLU A 67 14.09 2.08 -11.34
CA GLU A 67 14.76 1.08 -12.14
C GLU A 67 16.26 1.44 -12.15
N ASP A 68 17.10 0.54 -11.63
CA ASP A 68 18.56 0.64 -11.72
C ASP A 68 18.91 0.85 -13.20
N ILE A 69 19.39 2.05 -13.53
CA ILE A 69 19.80 2.42 -14.87
C ILE A 69 20.92 1.45 -15.24
N ALA A 70 20.65 0.59 -16.23
CA ALA A 70 21.60 -0.42 -16.68
C ALA A 70 22.96 0.24 -16.95
N ALA A 71 24.01 -0.32 -16.32
CA ALA A 71 25.38 0.18 -16.44
C ALA A 71 25.77 0.33 -17.92
N GLU A 72 26.39 1.48 -18.25
CA GLU A 72 26.87 1.79 -19.59
C GLU A 72 27.73 0.63 -20.15
N PRO A 73 27.58 0.25 -21.43
CA PRO A 73 28.37 -0.81 -22.02
C PRO A 73 29.85 -0.44 -21.94
N LYS A 74 30.67 -1.31 -21.32
CA LYS A 74 32.13 -1.13 -21.26
C LYS A 74 32.68 -1.01 -22.69
N PRO A 75 33.62 -0.09 -22.95
CA PRO A 75 34.21 0.06 -24.28
C PRO A 75 34.91 -1.24 -24.69
N ASP A 76 34.58 -1.76 -25.87
CA ASP A 76 35.21 -2.96 -26.42
C ASP A 76 36.64 -2.64 -26.86
N THR A 77 37.63 -3.14 -26.11
CA THR A 77 39.06 -2.90 -26.37
C THR A 77 39.62 -3.73 -27.54
N ARG A 78 38.79 -4.52 -28.23
CA ARG A 78 39.23 -5.40 -29.33
C ARG A 78 39.29 -4.71 -30.69
N LEU A 79 38.91 -3.44 -30.79
CA LEU A 79 38.87 -2.67 -32.05
C LEU A 79 40.01 -1.65 -32.25
N ASN A 80 41.14 -1.79 -31.57
CA ASN A 80 42.37 -1.05 -31.96
C ASN A 80 43.35 -1.94 -32.77
N PRO A 81 43.23 -1.99 -34.10
CA PRO A 81 44.29 -2.47 -34.98
C PRO A 81 45.05 -1.28 -35.61
N THR A 82 46.14 -0.82 -35.03
CA THR A 82 47.22 -0.09 -35.74
C THR A 82 48.47 -0.07 -34.83
N GLU A 83 49.46 -0.94 -35.03
CA GLU A 83 50.69 -0.68 -35.83
C GLU A 83 51.41 0.63 -35.48
N SER A 84 52.53 0.51 -34.75
CA SER A 84 53.86 1.09 -35.08
C SER A 84 54.91 0.60 -34.08
#